data_AF-A0A2M8GXC9-F1
#
_entry.id   AF-A0A2M8GXC9-F1
#
_cell.length_a   1.000
_cell.length_b   1.000
_cell.length_c   1.000
_cell.angle_alpha   90.00
_cell.angle_beta   90.00
_cell.angle_gamma   90.00
#
_symmetry.space_group_name_H-M   'P 1'
#
loop_
_entity.id
_entity.type
_entity.pdbx_description
1 polymer ?
#
loop_
_entity_poly.entity_id
_entity_poly.type
_entity_poly.pdbx_seq_one_letter_code
_entity_poly.pdbx_strand_id
1 'polypeptide(L)'
;MEIIEQIVTSANVFSLKGVSEISDEQRYLLAYKELVYYLKYLFVHYNNQISEIPDNIFDWEWSKFLLNLNNNDDINEVSIITYNYDIWLERVLNKIGISFNLPPMINGQEKTKFKIFKPHGSISFKHETDRDISAFEVNYNDLHSDCAADDIQIEYDELWTNNTAVFLIPPAGDSNRSTNNLNVCVRNLYEEKLKNYGKNDLVIVCGLSYWHVDRTEIDSLLIGPNNDTNLININPCVNQELESVMNSLFKNYVHFNSSKTLKDVVL
;
A
#
# COMPACT_ATOMS: atom_id res chain seq x y z
N MET A 1 13.76 -12.38 -12.55
CA MET A 1 13.51 -11.04 -12.02
C MET A 1 13.77 -9.97 -13.09
N GLU A 2 14.90 -10.06 -13.79
CA GLU A 2 15.36 -9.10 -14.81
C GLU A 2 14.28 -8.67 -15.84
N ILE A 3 13.48 -9.60 -16.36
CA ILE A 3 12.44 -9.24 -17.35
C ILE A 3 11.31 -8.38 -16.76
N ILE A 4 10.91 -8.60 -15.51
CA ILE A 4 9.87 -7.78 -14.86
C ILE A 4 10.41 -6.38 -14.63
N GLU A 5 11.66 -6.27 -14.17
CA GLU A 5 12.34 -4.97 -14.00
C GLU A 5 12.46 -4.22 -15.34
N GLN A 6 12.79 -4.91 -16.43
CA GLN A 6 12.83 -4.31 -17.78
C GLN A 6 11.45 -3.82 -18.25
N ILE A 7 10.41 -4.62 -18.05
CA ILE A 7 9.01 -4.25 -18.37
C ILE A 7 8.61 -2.99 -17.60
N VAL A 8 8.82 -2.99 -16.28
CA VAL A 8 8.42 -1.89 -15.40
C VAL A 8 9.26 -0.63 -15.65
N THR A 9 10.57 -0.78 -15.85
CA THR A 9 11.47 0.34 -16.19
C THR A 9 11.09 0.97 -17.52
N SER A 10 10.75 0.16 -18.52
CA SER A 10 10.30 0.67 -19.82
C SER A 10 9.02 1.50 -19.68
N ALA A 11 8.06 1.02 -18.89
CA ALA A 11 6.84 1.76 -18.58
C ALA A 11 7.12 3.05 -17.79
N ASN A 12 7.99 3.01 -16.77
CA ASN A 12 8.42 4.19 -15.99
C ASN A 12 8.93 5.29 -16.93
N VAL A 13 9.92 4.96 -17.77
CA VAL A 13 10.57 5.92 -18.66
C VAL A 13 9.61 6.43 -19.74
N PHE A 14 8.73 5.56 -20.26
CA PHE A 14 7.74 5.98 -21.25
C PHE A 14 6.74 6.98 -20.67
N SER A 15 6.30 6.78 -19.42
CA SER A 15 5.36 7.67 -18.73
C SER A 15 5.87 9.12 -18.66
N LEU A 16 7.20 9.32 -18.55
CA LEU A 16 7.84 10.64 -18.51
C LEU A 16 7.68 11.44 -19.81
N LYS A 17 7.29 10.80 -20.92
CA LYS A 17 7.00 11.51 -22.18
C LYS A 17 5.69 12.29 -22.15
N GLY A 18 4.80 12.01 -21.20
CA GLY A 18 3.47 12.63 -21.12
C GLY A 18 2.52 12.22 -22.25
N VAL A 19 2.77 11.08 -22.90
CA VAL A 19 1.91 10.49 -23.94
C VAL A 19 1.45 9.11 -23.45
N SER A 20 0.15 8.80 -23.61
CA SER A 20 -0.43 7.52 -23.18
C SER A 20 -0.53 6.49 -24.31
N GLU A 21 -0.64 6.93 -25.56
CA GLU A 21 -0.84 6.05 -26.72
C GLU A 21 0.37 5.13 -26.94
N ILE A 22 0.11 3.82 -27.05
CA ILE A 22 1.13 2.81 -27.33
C ILE A 22 0.84 2.07 -28.63
N SER A 23 1.87 1.55 -29.28
CA SER A 23 1.78 0.78 -30.53
C SER A 23 2.12 -0.70 -30.36
N ASP A 24 1.67 -1.52 -31.29
CA ASP A 24 1.91 -2.97 -31.32
C ASP A 24 3.40 -3.37 -31.35
N GLU A 25 4.27 -2.45 -31.74
CA GLU A 25 5.72 -2.66 -31.78
C GLU A 25 6.37 -2.54 -30.39
N GLN A 26 5.71 -1.87 -29.44
CA GLN A 26 6.24 -1.57 -28.10
C GLN A 26 6.00 -2.72 -27.12
N ARG A 27 6.61 -3.89 -27.40
CA ARG A 27 6.38 -5.14 -26.66
C ARG A 27 6.49 -5.06 -25.14
N TYR A 28 7.45 -4.28 -24.60
CA TYR A 28 7.56 -4.09 -23.15
C TYR A 28 6.37 -3.34 -22.53
N LEU A 29 5.76 -2.41 -23.26
CA LEU A 29 4.58 -1.68 -22.78
C LEU A 29 3.33 -2.55 -22.85
N LEU A 30 3.18 -3.36 -23.90
CA LEU A 30 2.11 -4.37 -23.98
C LEU A 30 2.22 -5.40 -22.84
N ALA A 31 3.43 -5.91 -22.60
CA ALA A 31 3.69 -6.83 -21.49
C ALA A 31 3.45 -6.18 -20.12
N TYR A 32 3.70 -4.87 -19.98
CA TYR A 32 3.37 -4.12 -18.77
C TYR A 32 1.85 -4.11 -18.53
N LYS A 33 1.03 -3.90 -19.56
CA LYS A 33 -0.44 -3.96 -19.44
C LYS A 33 -0.90 -5.33 -18.96
N GLU A 34 -0.40 -6.40 -19.59
CA GLU A 34 -0.69 -7.76 -19.17
C GLU A 34 -0.28 -8.04 -17.73
N LEU A 35 0.91 -7.58 -17.31
CA LEU A 35 1.41 -7.74 -15.95
C LEU A 35 0.46 -7.09 -14.93
N VAL A 36 0.00 -5.87 -15.19
CA VAL A 36 -0.89 -5.13 -14.27
C VAL A 36 -2.25 -5.83 -14.13
N TYR A 37 -2.85 -6.28 -15.25
CA TYR A 37 -4.09 -7.07 -15.21
C TYR A 37 -3.89 -8.41 -14.51
N TYR A 38 -2.79 -9.11 -14.81
CA TYR A 38 -2.44 -10.37 -14.16
C TYR A 38 -2.34 -10.19 -12.64
N LEU A 39 -1.65 -9.15 -12.18
CA LEU A 39 -1.54 -8.85 -10.75
C LEU A 39 -2.92 -8.60 -10.13
N LYS A 40 -3.78 -7.78 -10.74
CA LYS A 40 -5.16 -7.55 -10.24
C LYS A 40 -5.87 -8.88 -9.99
N TYR A 41 -5.99 -9.72 -11.03
CA TYR A 41 -6.74 -10.96 -10.93
C TYR A 41 -6.06 -12.01 -10.06
N LEU A 42 -4.73 -12.01 -9.96
CA LEU A 42 -3.99 -12.88 -9.04
C LEU A 42 -4.37 -12.56 -7.59
N PHE A 43 -4.35 -11.28 -7.20
CA PHE A 43 -4.70 -10.86 -5.85
C PHE A 43 -6.19 -11.05 -5.55
N VAL A 44 -7.08 -10.79 -6.50
CA VAL A 44 -8.51 -11.11 -6.37
C VAL A 44 -8.72 -12.61 -6.19
N HIS A 45 -8.04 -13.44 -6.98
CA HIS A 45 -8.12 -14.89 -6.88
C HIS A 45 -7.72 -15.39 -5.48
N TYR A 46 -6.58 -14.93 -4.95
CA TYR A 46 -6.13 -15.31 -3.61
C TYR A 46 -7.03 -14.76 -2.50
N ASN A 47 -7.54 -13.53 -2.63
CA ASN A 47 -8.53 -13.00 -1.69
C ASN A 47 -9.76 -13.91 -1.59
N ASN A 48 -10.24 -14.42 -2.74
CA ASN A 48 -11.40 -15.29 -2.82
C ASN A 48 -11.14 -16.73 -2.34
N GLN A 49 -9.87 -17.14 -2.13
CA GLN A 49 -9.56 -18.41 -1.47
C GLN A 49 -9.91 -18.40 0.03
N ILE A 50 -10.09 -17.22 0.62
CA ILE A 50 -10.49 -17.05 2.01
C ILE A 50 -11.84 -16.34 2.01
N SER A 51 -12.94 -17.07 2.21
CA SER A 51 -14.29 -16.48 2.23
C SER A 51 -14.48 -15.55 3.42
N GLU A 52 -14.03 -15.95 4.60
CA GLU A 52 -14.19 -15.21 5.85
C GLU A 52 -12.90 -15.17 6.65
N ILE A 53 -12.68 -14.06 7.36
CA ILE A 53 -11.58 -13.96 8.32
C ILE A 53 -11.88 -14.90 9.51
N PRO A 54 -11.00 -15.85 9.82
CA PRO A 54 -11.25 -16.84 10.86
C PRO A 54 -11.30 -16.21 12.25
N ASP A 55 -12.08 -16.79 13.17
CA ASP A 55 -12.28 -16.23 14.52
C ASP A 55 -11.00 -16.24 15.38
N ASN A 56 -10.03 -17.12 15.08
CA ASN A 56 -8.74 -17.08 15.75
C ASN A 56 -7.92 -15.82 15.41
N ILE A 57 -8.40 -14.95 14.52
CA ILE A 57 -7.79 -13.64 14.30
C ILE A 57 -7.77 -12.79 15.58
N PHE A 58 -8.74 -12.97 16.49
CA PHE A 58 -8.74 -12.26 17.79
C PHE A 58 -7.58 -12.69 18.70
N ASP A 59 -7.01 -13.89 18.47
CA ASP A 59 -5.83 -14.36 19.20
C ASP A 59 -4.52 -13.84 18.60
N TRP A 60 -4.55 -13.31 17.37
CA TRP A 60 -3.38 -12.76 16.70
C TRP A 60 -2.89 -11.50 17.40
N GLU A 61 -1.59 -11.45 17.66
CA GLU A 61 -0.96 -10.35 18.43
C GLU A 61 -1.15 -8.99 17.78
N TRP A 62 -1.16 -8.93 16.44
CA TRP A 62 -1.48 -7.70 15.72
C TRP A 62 -2.92 -7.25 15.93
N SER A 63 -3.90 -8.16 15.89
CA SER A 63 -5.29 -7.81 16.15
C SER A 63 -5.50 -7.30 17.57
N LYS A 64 -4.87 -7.93 18.56
CA LYS A 64 -4.89 -7.46 19.96
C LYS A 64 -4.26 -6.07 20.09
N PHE A 65 -3.12 -5.85 19.44
CA PHE A 65 -2.45 -4.57 19.41
C PHE A 65 -3.30 -3.47 18.77
N LEU A 66 -3.89 -3.74 17.60
CA LEU A 66 -4.78 -2.80 16.90
C LEU A 66 -6.04 -2.47 17.73
N LEU A 67 -6.62 -3.46 18.42
CA LEU A 67 -7.73 -3.23 19.35
C LEU A 67 -7.32 -2.33 20.53
N ASN A 68 -6.13 -2.55 21.10
CA ASN A 68 -5.60 -1.69 22.17
C ASN A 68 -5.41 -0.25 21.67
N LEU A 69 -4.80 -0.07 20.49
CA LEU A 69 -4.67 1.25 19.86
C LEU A 69 -6.02 1.94 19.66
N ASN A 70 -7.03 1.18 19.23
CA ASN A 70 -8.38 1.71 19.01
C ASN A 70 -9.03 2.19 20.31
N ASN A 71 -8.87 1.43 21.39
CA ASN A 71 -9.52 1.68 22.68
C ASN A 71 -8.74 2.64 23.59
N ASN A 72 -7.49 3.00 23.23
CA ASN A 72 -6.69 3.94 23.99
C ASN A 72 -7.02 5.39 23.60
N ASP A 73 -7.54 6.17 24.54
CA ASP A 73 -7.94 7.58 24.35
C ASP A 73 -6.75 8.53 24.24
N ASP A 74 -5.56 8.14 24.72
CA ASP A 74 -4.33 8.93 24.58
C ASP A 74 -3.79 8.89 23.13
N ILE A 75 -4.32 7.99 22.30
CA ILE A 75 -3.93 7.85 20.89
C ILE A 75 -4.91 8.60 20.00
N ASN A 76 -4.40 9.70 19.44
CA ASN A 76 -5.16 10.57 18.55
C ASN A 76 -5.43 9.95 17.18
N GLU A 77 -4.44 9.25 16.60
CA GLU A 77 -4.49 8.73 15.23
C GLU A 77 -3.58 7.52 15.06
N VAL A 78 -3.98 6.58 14.21
CA VAL A 78 -3.16 5.47 13.71
C VAL A 78 -3.07 5.58 12.20
N SER A 79 -1.89 5.89 11.68
CA SER A 79 -1.60 5.93 10.24
C SER A 79 -0.85 4.66 9.82
N ILE A 80 -1.44 3.88 8.92
CA ILE A 80 -0.86 2.65 8.38
C ILE A 80 -0.51 2.88 6.92
N ILE A 81 0.76 2.72 6.55
CA ILE A 81 1.22 2.77 5.17
C ILE A 81 1.50 1.34 4.73
N THR A 82 0.85 0.87 3.67
CA THR A 82 1.05 -0.48 3.13
C THR A 82 1.20 -0.47 1.63
N TYR A 83 2.20 -1.20 1.15
CA TYR A 83 2.48 -1.41 -0.27
C TYR A 83 1.82 -2.68 -0.82
N ASN A 84 1.03 -3.37 0.01
CA ASN A 84 0.29 -4.55 -0.40
C ASN A 84 -0.96 -4.18 -1.20
N TYR A 85 -1.17 -4.90 -2.30
CA TYR A 85 -2.34 -4.75 -3.16
C TYR A 85 -3.60 -5.41 -2.59
N ASP A 86 -3.44 -6.44 -1.75
CA ASP A 86 -4.55 -7.17 -1.13
C ASP A 86 -5.32 -6.31 -0.12
N ILE A 87 -6.47 -6.82 0.32
CA ILE A 87 -7.35 -6.15 1.30
C ILE A 87 -7.36 -6.88 2.65
N TRP A 88 -6.32 -7.66 2.97
CA TRP A 88 -6.30 -8.49 4.17
C TRP A 88 -6.41 -7.66 5.45
N LEU A 89 -5.65 -6.57 5.54
CA LEU A 89 -5.69 -5.67 6.69
C LEU A 89 -7.09 -5.07 6.89
N GLU A 90 -7.70 -4.57 5.81
CA GLU A 90 -9.06 -4.01 5.83
C GLU A 90 -10.09 -5.03 6.31
N ARG A 91 -10.00 -6.28 5.81
CA ARG A 91 -10.88 -7.38 6.24
C ARG A 91 -10.67 -7.73 7.71
N VAL A 92 -9.43 -7.71 8.21
CA VAL A 92 -9.13 -7.92 9.63
C VAL A 92 -9.71 -6.80 10.48
N LEU A 93 -9.52 -5.53 10.10
CA LEU A 93 -10.05 -4.37 10.82
C LEU A 93 -11.58 -4.40 10.88
N ASN A 94 -12.24 -4.74 9.77
CA ASN A 94 -13.70 -4.94 9.74
C ASN A 94 -14.13 -6.07 10.69
N LYS A 95 -13.43 -7.23 10.67
CA LYS A 95 -13.75 -8.37 11.54
C LYS A 95 -13.62 -8.04 13.01
N ILE A 96 -12.63 -7.23 13.40
CA ILE A 96 -12.41 -6.82 14.80
C ILE A 96 -13.14 -5.52 15.18
N GLY A 97 -13.97 -4.97 14.28
CA GLY A 97 -14.83 -3.82 14.56
C GLY A 97 -14.13 -2.47 14.64
N ILE A 98 -13.01 -2.29 13.94
CA ILE A 98 -12.28 -1.02 13.87
C ILE A 98 -12.66 -0.28 12.59
N SER A 99 -13.23 0.93 12.73
CA SER A 99 -13.50 1.83 11.61
C SER A 99 -12.21 2.48 11.09
N PHE A 100 -12.07 2.56 9.77
CA PHE A 100 -10.90 3.16 9.10
C PHE A 100 -11.30 3.91 7.82
N ASN A 101 -10.39 4.73 7.32
CA ASN A 101 -10.51 5.42 6.02
C ASN A 101 -9.30 5.13 5.13
N LEU A 102 -9.43 5.32 3.81
CA LEU A 102 -8.36 5.17 2.81
C LEU A 102 -8.06 6.51 2.12
N PRO A 103 -7.39 7.48 2.78
CA PRO A 103 -7.16 8.80 2.20
C PRO A 103 -6.47 8.75 0.82
N PRO A 104 -6.80 9.66 -0.12
CA PRO A 104 -7.75 10.78 0.01
C PRO A 104 -9.23 10.36 -0.02
N MET A 105 -9.53 9.11 -0.36
CA MET A 105 -10.90 8.61 -0.46
C MET A 105 -11.49 8.41 0.94
N ILE A 106 -12.71 8.90 1.16
CA ILE A 106 -13.43 8.69 2.43
C ILE A 106 -14.32 7.46 2.23
N ASN A 107 -14.12 6.43 3.07
CA ASN A 107 -14.96 5.24 3.08
C ASN A 107 -15.84 5.26 4.34
N GLY A 108 -16.95 5.98 4.28
CA GLY A 108 -17.91 6.06 5.39
C GLY A 108 -17.71 7.26 6.31
N GLN A 109 -17.38 7.03 7.59
CA GLN A 109 -17.38 8.09 8.61
C GLN A 109 -16.26 9.11 8.38
N GLU A 110 -16.61 10.41 8.37
CA GLU A 110 -15.67 11.51 8.13
C GLU A 110 -14.47 11.56 9.10
N LYS A 111 -14.60 10.97 10.30
CA LYS A 111 -13.53 10.94 11.31
C LYS A 111 -13.35 9.53 11.87
N THR A 112 -12.30 8.86 11.41
CA THR A 112 -11.82 7.58 11.96
C THR A 112 -10.43 7.76 12.57
N LYS A 113 -10.15 7.04 13.67
CA LYS A 113 -8.80 7.00 14.28
C LYS A 113 -7.79 6.35 13.34
N PHE A 114 -8.21 5.32 12.60
CA PHE A 114 -7.36 4.59 11.66
C PHE A 114 -7.44 5.16 10.24
N LYS A 115 -6.27 5.31 9.61
CA LYS A 115 -6.10 5.74 8.22
C LYS A 115 -5.12 4.81 7.52
N ILE A 116 -5.52 4.27 6.38
CA ILE A 116 -4.72 3.32 5.59
C ILE A 116 -4.31 3.99 4.29
N PHE A 117 -3.01 4.11 4.06
CA PHE A 117 -2.43 4.66 2.84
C PHE A 117 -1.91 3.53 1.96
N LYS A 118 -2.39 3.48 0.71
CA LYS A 118 -2.01 2.47 -0.30
C LYS A 118 -1.37 3.12 -1.54
N PRO A 119 -0.11 3.55 -1.46
CA PRO A 119 0.57 4.27 -2.56
C PRO A 119 0.78 3.44 -3.83
N HIS A 120 0.72 2.11 -3.75
CA HIS A 120 0.80 1.22 -4.93
C HIS A 120 -0.58 0.78 -5.44
N GLY A 121 -1.65 1.33 -4.88
CA GLY A 121 -3.00 0.96 -5.21
C GLY A 121 -3.51 -0.30 -4.49
N SER A 122 -4.69 -0.74 -4.86
CA SER A 122 -5.40 -1.84 -4.17
C SER A 122 -6.37 -2.54 -5.11
N ILE A 123 -6.61 -3.84 -4.87
CA ILE A 123 -7.69 -4.56 -5.55
C ILE A 123 -9.09 -4.06 -5.15
N SER A 124 -9.20 -3.29 -4.06
CA SER A 124 -10.46 -2.62 -3.68
C SER A 124 -10.77 -1.38 -4.50
N PHE A 125 -9.80 -0.84 -5.24
CA PHE A 125 -10.00 0.37 -6.02
C PHE A 125 -10.67 0.03 -7.35
N LYS A 126 -11.81 0.68 -7.59
CA LYS A 126 -12.68 0.39 -8.71
C LYS A 126 -13.10 1.69 -9.38
N HIS A 127 -13.18 1.67 -10.70
CA HIS A 127 -13.78 2.79 -11.42
C HIS A 127 -15.30 2.77 -11.19
N GLU A 128 -15.95 3.93 -11.13
CA GLU A 128 -17.41 4.04 -10.92
C GLU A 128 -18.27 3.24 -11.91
N THR A 129 -17.70 2.87 -13.07
CA THR A 129 -18.36 2.07 -14.11
C THR A 129 -17.61 0.77 -14.40
N ASP A 130 -18.35 -0.33 -14.35
CA ASP A 130 -17.90 -1.64 -14.82
C ASP A 130 -18.30 -1.90 -16.27
N ARG A 131 -17.47 -2.68 -16.98
CA ARG A 131 -17.83 -3.31 -18.23
C ARG A 131 -18.31 -4.73 -17.98
N ASP A 132 -19.01 -5.28 -18.96
CA ASP A 132 -19.38 -6.70 -18.96
C ASP A 132 -18.12 -7.57 -18.87
N ILE A 133 -18.07 -8.48 -17.90
CA ILE A 133 -16.95 -9.40 -17.69
C ILE A 133 -16.76 -10.36 -18.87
N SER A 134 -17.83 -10.67 -19.62
CA SER A 134 -17.76 -11.50 -20.83
C SER A 134 -17.06 -10.79 -21.99
N ALA A 135 -16.96 -9.46 -21.92
CA ALA A 135 -16.22 -8.62 -22.85
C ALA A 135 -14.82 -8.26 -22.33
N PHE A 136 -14.25 -9.09 -21.43
CA PHE A 136 -12.90 -8.84 -20.90
C PHE A 136 -11.86 -8.89 -22.02
N GLU A 137 -11.13 -7.78 -22.15
CA GLU A 137 -9.93 -7.67 -22.96
C GLU A 137 -8.91 -6.79 -22.26
N VAL A 138 -7.62 -7.08 -22.46
CA VAL A 138 -6.57 -6.17 -22.03
C VAL A 138 -6.60 -4.98 -22.98
N ASN A 139 -6.83 -3.77 -22.45
CA ASN A 139 -6.73 -2.55 -23.23
C ASN A 139 -5.26 -2.30 -23.60
N TYR A 140 -4.91 -2.37 -24.88
CA TYR A 140 -3.57 -2.11 -25.39
C TYR A 140 -3.40 -0.74 -26.06
N ASN A 141 -4.44 0.10 -26.08
CA ASN A 141 -4.38 1.39 -26.77
C ASN A 141 -3.68 2.47 -25.93
N ASP A 142 -3.92 2.47 -24.61
CA ASP A 142 -3.38 3.45 -23.68
C ASP A 142 -2.60 2.80 -22.54
N LEU A 143 -1.41 3.31 -22.25
CA LEU A 143 -0.58 2.84 -21.14
C LEU A 143 -1.24 3.12 -19.79
N HIS A 144 -1.72 4.35 -19.61
CA HIS A 144 -2.38 4.81 -18.39
C HIS A 144 -3.88 4.93 -18.61
N SER A 145 -4.64 4.37 -17.69
CA SER A 145 -6.03 4.77 -17.50
C SER A 145 -6.00 5.90 -16.49
N ASP A 146 -5.73 7.13 -16.94
CA ASP A 146 -5.82 8.29 -16.05
C ASP A 146 -7.27 8.39 -15.55
N CYS A 147 -7.41 8.47 -14.24
CA CYS A 147 -8.69 8.48 -13.54
C CYS A 147 -8.56 9.49 -12.41
N ALA A 148 -9.50 10.43 -12.30
CA ALA A 148 -9.50 11.33 -11.17
C ALA A 148 -9.75 10.53 -9.89
N ALA A 149 -9.24 11.00 -8.75
CA ALA A 149 -9.49 10.35 -7.46
C ALA A 149 -10.99 10.26 -7.13
N ASP A 150 -11.79 11.21 -7.63
CA ASP A 150 -13.23 11.28 -7.43
C ASP A 150 -14.00 10.20 -8.22
N ASP A 151 -13.41 9.63 -9.27
CA ASP A 151 -14.01 8.56 -10.09
C ASP A 151 -13.69 7.15 -9.54
N ILE A 152 -12.98 7.08 -8.40
CA ILE A 152 -12.55 5.85 -7.75
C ILE A 152 -13.47 5.54 -6.58
N GLN A 153 -14.07 4.35 -6.62
CA GLN A 153 -14.86 3.78 -5.55
C GLN A 153 -14.06 2.69 -4.83
N ILE A 154 -14.35 2.52 -3.54
CA ILE A 154 -13.77 1.47 -2.71
C ILE A 154 -14.82 0.38 -2.51
N GLU A 155 -14.53 -0.81 -3.03
CA GLU A 155 -15.36 -2.01 -2.84
C GLU A 155 -14.53 -3.13 -2.20
N TYR A 156 -15.18 -3.98 -1.40
CA TYR A 156 -14.55 -5.16 -0.78
C TYR A 156 -15.18 -6.48 -1.22
N ASP A 157 -16.34 -6.41 -1.86
CA ASP A 157 -17.10 -7.54 -2.38
C ASP A 157 -17.06 -7.52 -3.92
N GLU A 158 -17.32 -8.67 -4.56
CA GLU A 158 -17.42 -8.79 -6.02
C GLU A 158 -16.23 -8.17 -6.79
N LEU A 159 -15.01 -8.36 -6.29
CA LEU A 159 -13.78 -7.76 -6.86
C LEU A 159 -13.38 -8.32 -8.24
N TRP A 160 -14.07 -9.36 -8.73
CA TRP A 160 -13.80 -9.96 -10.04
C TRP A 160 -14.53 -9.19 -11.15
N THR A 161 -14.00 -8.02 -11.49
CA THR A 161 -14.65 -7.04 -12.37
C THR A 161 -13.78 -6.66 -13.58
N ASN A 162 -14.45 -6.36 -14.69
CA ASN A 162 -13.84 -5.83 -15.91
C ASN A 162 -13.87 -4.30 -15.89
N ASN A 163 -12.85 -3.68 -15.30
CA ASN A 163 -12.72 -2.23 -15.23
C ASN A 163 -11.87 -1.70 -16.39
N THR A 164 -12.21 -0.47 -16.82
CA THR A 164 -11.44 0.33 -17.77
C THR A 164 -10.05 0.68 -17.28
N ALA A 165 -9.88 0.74 -15.96
CA ALA A 165 -8.66 1.11 -15.28
C ALA A 165 -8.24 0.02 -14.29
N VAL A 166 -6.92 -0.19 -14.19
CA VAL A 166 -6.33 -1.00 -13.12
C VAL A 166 -5.50 -0.09 -12.25
N PHE A 167 -5.89 0.04 -10.99
CA PHE A 167 -5.27 0.92 -10.01
C PHE A 167 -4.17 0.19 -9.24
N LEU A 168 -3.20 -0.39 -9.95
CA LEU A 168 -2.06 -1.09 -9.33
C LEU A 168 -0.76 -0.62 -9.98
N ILE A 169 0.22 -0.24 -9.15
CA ILE A 169 1.59 0.00 -9.57
C ILE A 169 2.41 -1.25 -9.26
N PRO A 170 2.92 -2.00 -10.26
CA PRO A 170 3.78 -3.16 -10.02
C PRO A 170 5.06 -2.78 -9.25
N PRO A 171 5.74 -3.74 -8.61
CA PRO A 171 7.02 -3.51 -7.94
C PRO A 171 8.05 -2.86 -8.87
N ALA A 172 8.93 -2.00 -8.34
CA ALA A 172 9.83 -1.13 -9.10
C ALA A 172 9.14 -0.04 -9.96
N GLY A 173 7.82 0.05 -9.88
CA GLY A 173 7.07 1.10 -10.55
C GLY A 173 7.17 2.41 -9.79
N ASP A 174 7.54 3.48 -10.48
CA ASP A 174 7.64 4.80 -9.86
C ASP A 174 6.23 5.39 -9.65
N SER A 175 5.88 5.78 -8.42
CA SER A 175 4.63 6.50 -8.15
C SER A 175 4.59 7.88 -8.80
N ASN A 176 5.74 8.46 -9.17
CA ASN A 176 5.86 9.79 -9.79
C ASN A 176 5.59 9.82 -11.30
N ARG A 177 5.03 8.75 -11.88
CA ARG A 177 4.74 8.63 -13.32
C ARG A 177 3.80 9.70 -13.87
N SER A 178 3.00 10.35 -13.03
CA SER A 178 2.10 11.45 -13.41
C SER A 178 1.87 12.38 -12.22
N THR A 179 1.94 13.69 -12.44
CA THR A 179 1.85 14.71 -11.38
C THR A 179 0.47 14.85 -10.74
N ASN A 180 -0.57 14.27 -11.34
CA ASN A 180 -1.97 14.35 -10.87
C ASN A 180 -2.60 12.98 -10.54
N ASN A 181 -1.79 11.94 -10.34
CA ASN A 181 -2.29 10.59 -10.07
C ASN A 181 -2.58 10.37 -8.57
N LEU A 182 -3.57 9.54 -8.25
CA LEU A 182 -3.96 9.14 -6.88
C LEU A 182 -2.75 8.79 -6.02
N ASN A 183 -1.80 8.03 -6.57
CA ASN A 183 -0.64 7.54 -5.83
C ASN A 183 0.27 8.67 -5.32
N VAL A 184 0.46 9.72 -6.12
CA VAL A 184 1.19 10.94 -5.71
C VAL A 184 0.42 11.69 -4.62
N CYS A 185 -0.91 11.77 -4.74
CA CYS A 185 -1.74 12.38 -3.71
C CYS A 185 -1.63 11.63 -2.37
N VAL A 186 -1.80 10.30 -2.39
CA VAL A 186 -1.65 9.43 -1.20
C VAL A 186 -0.28 9.63 -0.56
N ARG A 187 0.77 9.66 -1.38
CA ARG A 187 2.15 9.86 -0.94
C ARG A 187 2.38 11.19 -0.24
N ASN A 188 1.97 12.29 -0.88
CA ASN A 188 2.07 13.62 -0.28
C ASN A 188 1.33 13.71 1.06
N LEU A 189 0.16 13.05 1.18
CA LEU A 189 -0.62 13.06 2.42
C LEU A 189 0.10 12.41 3.59
N TYR A 190 0.73 11.24 3.40
CA TYR A 190 1.45 10.60 4.51
C TYR A 190 2.85 11.19 4.73
N GLU A 191 3.54 11.67 3.69
CA GLU A 191 4.86 12.28 3.85
C GLU A 191 4.80 13.57 4.67
N GLU A 192 3.77 14.40 4.45
CA GLU A 192 3.52 15.60 5.28
C GLU A 192 3.24 15.23 6.74
N LYS A 193 2.57 14.10 6.99
CA LYS A 193 2.32 13.62 8.36
C LYS A 193 3.60 13.15 9.04
N LEU A 194 4.42 12.35 8.35
CA LEU A 194 5.66 11.81 8.89
C LEU A 194 6.61 12.91 9.38
N LYS A 195 6.67 14.06 8.68
CA LYS A 195 7.49 15.22 9.08
C LYS A 195 7.16 15.77 10.48
N ASN A 196 5.96 15.51 10.98
CA ASN A 196 5.50 16.02 12.28
C ASN A 196 5.71 15.02 13.42
N TYR A 197 6.19 13.81 13.15
CA TYR A 197 6.38 12.77 14.16
C TYR A 197 7.64 13.07 14.99
N GLY A 198 7.54 12.90 16.31
CA GLY A 198 8.64 13.11 17.24
C GLY A 198 8.59 12.18 18.45
N LYS A 199 9.24 12.58 19.55
CA LYS A 199 9.41 11.75 20.77
C LYS A 199 8.13 11.16 21.40
N ASN A 200 6.95 11.73 21.12
CA ASN A 200 5.68 11.26 21.65
C ASN A 200 4.97 10.29 20.69
N ASP A 201 5.54 10.08 19.51
CA ASP A 201 5.01 9.21 18.47
C ASP A 201 5.79 7.89 18.44
N LEU A 202 5.12 6.87 17.90
CA LEU A 202 5.67 5.53 17.70
C LEU A 202 5.54 5.16 16.22
N VAL A 203 6.67 4.80 15.61
CA VAL A 203 6.71 4.22 14.27
C VAL A 203 7.00 2.73 14.40
N ILE A 204 6.16 1.91 13.78
CA ILE A 204 6.40 0.46 13.69
C ILE A 204 6.62 0.08 12.23
N VAL A 205 7.81 -0.44 11.94
CA VAL A 205 8.16 -1.03 10.66
C VAL A 205 7.99 -2.53 10.75
N CYS A 206 7.23 -3.15 9.84
CA CYS A 206 7.07 -4.60 9.82
C CYS A 206 6.96 -5.16 8.40
N GLY A 207 7.48 -6.37 8.19
CA GLY A 207 7.33 -7.08 6.92
C GLY A 207 7.94 -6.41 5.68
N LEU A 208 8.86 -5.44 5.85
CA LEU A 208 9.49 -4.74 4.73
C LEU A 208 10.68 -5.52 4.17
N SER A 209 10.74 -5.61 2.85
CA SER A 209 11.92 -6.02 2.09
C SER A 209 12.72 -4.79 1.65
N TYR A 210 13.93 -4.62 2.17
CA TYR A 210 14.82 -3.52 1.78
C TYR A 210 15.64 -3.89 0.54
N TRP A 211 14.97 -4.02 -0.60
CA TRP A 211 15.60 -4.32 -1.87
C TRP A 211 15.88 -3.04 -2.68
N HIS A 212 16.72 -3.13 -3.71
CA HIS A 212 17.20 -1.99 -4.48
C HIS A 212 16.09 -1.22 -5.21
N VAL A 213 15.00 -1.91 -5.56
CA VAL A 213 13.84 -1.30 -6.23
C VAL A 213 12.96 -0.48 -5.28
N ASP A 214 12.86 -0.89 -4.01
CA ASP A 214 12.01 -0.24 -3.00
C ASP A 214 12.80 0.72 -2.10
N ARG A 215 14.14 0.66 -2.16
CA ARG A 215 15.06 1.37 -1.26
C ARG A 215 14.76 2.86 -1.18
N THR A 216 14.66 3.53 -2.31
CA THR A 216 14.41 4.98 -2.35
C THR A 216 13.10 5.36 -1.68
N GLU A 217 12.07 4.52 -1.82
CA GLU A 217 10.78 4.74 -1.20
C GLU A 217 10.82 4.50 0.31
N ILE A 218 11.46 3.41 0.75
CA ILE A 218 11.65 3.11 2.17
C ILE A 218 12.49 4.21 2.85
N ASP A 219 13.59 4.64 2.21
CA ASP A 219 14.43 5.72 2.73
C ASP A 219 13.63 7.01 2.88
N SER A 220 12.77 7.34 1.92
CA SER A 220 11.89 8.52 1.99
C SER A 220 10.95 8.49 3.19
N LEU A 221 10.43 7.30 3.56
CA LEU A 221 9.63 7.14 4.76
C LEU A 221 10.46 7.32 6.04
N LEU A 222 11.67 6.77 6.07
CA LEU A 222 12.53 6.77 7.26
C LEU A 222 13.16 8.14 7.56
N ILE A 223 13.38 8.99 6.55
CA ILE A 223 13.91 10.34 6.75
C ILE A 223 12.85 11.37 7.18
N GLY A 224 11.56 11.01 7.10
CA GLY A 224 10.45 11.93 7.40
C GLY A 224 10.38 12.32 8.88
N PRO A 225 10.25 11.36 9.81
CA PRO A 225 10.14 11.62 11.25
C PRO A 225 11.39 12.25 11.87
N ASN A 226 11.23 12.91 13.03
CA ASN A 226 12.36 13.39 13.81
C ASN A 226 13.18 12.23 14.40
N ASN A 227 14.49 12.45 14.58
CA ASN A 227 15.41 11.42 15.09
C ASN A 227 15.16 10.96 16.54
N ASP A 228 14.31 11.66 17.30
CA ASP A 228 13.90 11.30 18.65
C ASP A 228 12.60 10.48 18.70
N THR A 229 11.95 10.26 17.55
CA THR A 229 10.79 9.37 17.40
C THR A 229 11.16 7.95 17.84
N ASN A 230 10.24 7.28 18.53
CA ASN A 230 10.42 5.88 18.91
C ASN A 230 10.18 5.00 17.69
N LEU A 231 11.18 4.19 17.31
CA LEU A 231 11.11 3.31 16.16
C LEU A 231 11.23 1.85 16.61
N ILE A 232 10.20 1.06 16.29
CA ILE A 232 10.22 -0.39 16.47
C ILE A 232 10.24 -1.05 15.10
N ASN A 233 11.21 -1.93 14.85
CA ASN A 233 11.20 -2.82 13.70
C ASN A 233 10.80 -4.23 14.15
N ILE A 234 9.79 -4.81 13.51
CA ILE A 234 9.33 -6.18 13.74
C ILE A 234 9.51 -6.97 12.44
N ASN A 235 10.64 -7.66 12.33
CA ASN A 235 10.98 -8.45 11.15
C ASN A 235 11.76 -9.72 11.55
N PRO A 236 11.27 -10.93 11.21
CA PRO A 236 11.95 -12.19 11.55
C PRO A 236 13.39 -12.27 11.05
N CYS A 237 13.68 -11.66 9.90
CA CYS A 237 15.00 -11.64 9.29
C CYS A 237 15.27 -10.23 8.76
N VAL A 238 15.88 -9.38 9.58
CA VAL A 238 16.19 -8.01 9.17
C VAL A 238 17.36 -7.98 8.18
N ASN A 239 17.22 -7.17 7.15
CA ASN A 239 18.31 -6.82 6.25
C ASN A 239 19.34 -5.95 6.99
N GLN A 240 20.62 -6.32 6.97
CA GLN A 240 21.67 -5.62 7.72
C GLN A 240 21.89 -4.17 7.28
N GLU A 241 21.63 -3.85 6.01
CA GLU A 241 21.71 -2.48 5.50
C GLU A 241 20.54 -1.64 6.04
N LEU A 242 19.32 -2.19 6.02
CA LEU A 242 18.14 -1.53 6.61
C LEU A 242 18.35 -1.29 8.11
N GLU A 243 18.85 -2.29 8.83
CA GLU A 243 19.20 -2.20 10.24
C GLU A 243 20.19 -1.05 10.50
N SER A 244 21.22 -0.94 9.66
CA SER A 244 22.24 0.11 9.76
C SER A 244 21.65 1.50 9.47
N VAL A 245 20.75 1.62 8.50
CA VAL A 245 20.03 2.87 8.19
C VAL A 245 19.16 3.31 9.38
N MET A 246 18.34 2.41 9.93
CA MET A 246 17.46 2.76 11.06
C MET A 246 18.25 3.16 12.31
N ASN A 247 19.31 2.43 12.65
CA ASN A 247 20.22 2.79 13.75
C ASN A 247 20.94 4.13 13.54
N SER A 248 21.15 4.56 12.29
CA SER A 248 21.80 5.83 11.98
C SER A 248 20.85 7.03 12.04
N LEU A 249 19.56 6.80 11.78
CA LEU A 249 18.54 7.84 11.72
C LEU A 249 17.84 8.10 13.06
N PHE A 250 17.68 7.07 13.90
CA PHE A 250 16.86 7.15 15.12
C PHE A 250 17.67 6.85 16.38
N LYS A 251 17.46 7.67 17.42
CA LYS A 251 18.07 7.48 18.75
C LYS A 251 17.41 6.33 19.52
N ASN A 252 16.10 6.15 19.35
CA ASN A 252 15.26 5.22 20.10
C ASN A 252 14.79 4.08 19.18
N TYR A 253 15.75 3.30 18.69
CA TYR A 253 15.48 2.18 17.79
C TYR A 253 15.54 0.83 18.52
N VAL A 254 14.55 -0.03 18.30
CA VAL A 254 14.53 -1.41 18.80
C VAL A 254 14.08 -2.37 17.71
N HIS A 255 14.80 -3.48 17.57
CA HIS A 255 14.44 -4.60 16.67
C HIS A 255 13.86 -5.78 17.45
N PHE A 256 12.77 -6.33 16.94
CA PHE A 256 12.23 -7.62 17.35
C PHE A 256 12.08 -8.55 16.15
N ASN A 257 12.35 -9.84 16.38
CA ASN A 257 12.20 -10.88 15.35
C ASN A 257 10.79 -11.50 15.30
N SER A 258 9.86 -11.04 16.14
CA SER A 258 8.53 -11.62 16.25
C SER A 258 7.50 -10.61 16.73
N SER A 259 6.31 -10.66 16.13
CA SER A 259 5.15 -9.88 16.58
C SER A 259 4.64 -10.28 17.96
N LYS A 260 5.09 -11.41 18.53
CA LYS A 260 4.80 -11.81 19.92
C LYS A 260 5.18 -10.75 20.96
N THR A 261 6.09 -9.85 20.61
CA THR A 261 6.50 -8.74 21.49
C THR A 261 5.46 -7.62 21.59
N LEU A 262 4.47 -7.56 20.69
CA LEU A 262 3.47 -6.48 20.67
C LEU A 262 2.63 -6.44 21.95
N LYS A 263 2.45 -7.59 22.62
CA LYS A 263 1.79 -7.69 23.93
C LYS A 263 2.50 -6.90 25.04
N ASP A 264 3.79 -6.63 24.86
CA ASP A 264 4.66 -5.98 25.85
C ASP A 264 4.92 -4.50 25.48
N VAL A 265 4.41 -4.03 24.33
CA VAL A 265 4.53 -2.62 23.92
C VAL A 265 3.58 -1.78 24.76
N VAL A 266 4.16 -0.95 25.63
CA VAL A 266 3.42 0.02 26.44
C VAL A 266 3.25 1.29 25.61
N LEU A 267 2.00 1.73 25.47
CA LEU A 267 1.56 2.89 24.70
C LEU A 267 1.15 4.02 25.62
#